data_AF-A0AAE9J2J4-F1
#
_entry.id   AF-A0AAE9J2J4-F1
#
_cell.length_a   1.000
_cell.length_b   1.000
_cell.length_c   1.000
_cell.angle_alpha   90.00
_cell.angle_beta   90.00
_cell.angle_gamma   90.00
#
_symmetry.space_group_name_H-M   'P 1'
#
loop_
_entity.id
_entity.type
_entity.pdbx_description
1 polymer ?
#
loop_
_entity_poly.entity_id
_entity_poly.type
_entity_poly.pdbx_seq_one_letter_code
_entity_poly.pdbx_strand_id
1 'polypeptide(L)'
;MVKVKEKSELVTVNAGENLKKLMEKEFVRPTKHLVLLPYFEELESAADKNLQFILNGMTAAFLTENSVEATEYTDMFVKHLRQFGLQMPKETFLKLIRFFYEALLRKDQNRDLMITACYGFGKMMKLTRCGSFGYRDLVLDWKPVYDLYIRALNGKIKPDISTHLNEAIAPFSLFYHPESHGEIFETLLQEITIGSYIYMEQFMLVEFF
;
A
#
# COMPACT_ATOMS: atom_id res chain seq x y z
N MET A 1 9.59 23.30 -27.54
CA MET A 1 10.55 24.29 -27.00
C MET A 1 9.85 25.08 -25.92
N VAL A 2 10.19 24.85 -24.65
CA VAL A 2 9.68 25.67 -23.54
C VAL A 2 10.49 26.97 -23.54
N LYS A 3 9.84 28.11 -23.73
CA LYS A 3 10.49 29.42 -23.65
C LYS A 3 10.90 29.67 -22.20
N VAL A 4 12.19 29.61 -21.93
CA VAL A 4 12.77 30.00 -20.64
C VAL A 4 12.65 31.53 -20.55
N LYS A 5 11.84 32.05 -19.61
CA LYS A 5 11.71 33.49 -19.37
C LYS A 5 13.00 34.01 -18.72
N GLU A 6 13.61 35.03 -19.34
CA GLU A 6 14.91 35.64 -18.97
C GLU A 6 14.88 36.56 -17.72
N LYS A 7 13.80 36.60 -16.94
CA LYS A 7 13.74 37.38 -15.70
C LYS A 7 13.23 36.52 -14.55
N SER A 8 14.07 36.34 -13.54
CA SER A 8 13.69 35.80 -12.23
C SER A 8 12.83 36.84 -11.51
N GLU A 9 11.54 36.88 -11.82
CA GLU A 9 10.58 37.64 -11.05
C GLU A 9 10.42 36.99 -9.67
N LEU A 10 10.46 37.79 -8.61
CA LEU A 10 10.17 37.33 -7.26
C LEU A 10 8.68 36.95 -7.20
N VAL A 11 8.40 35.65 -7.24
CA VAL A 11 7.04 35.14 -7.05
C VAL A 11 6.75 35.03 -5.56
N THR A 12 5.79 35.80 -5.09
CA THR A 12 5.28 35.68 -3.72
C THR A 12 4.24 34.55 -3.67
N VAL A 13 4.41 33.62 -2.73
CA VAL A 13 3.51 32.47 -2.57
C VAL A 13 2.75 32.62 -1.26
N ASN A 14 1.41 32.63 -1.34
CA ASN A 14 0.56 32.61 -0.16
C ASN A 14 0.43 31.17 0.38
N ALA A 15 1.50 30.69 1.03
CA ALA A 15 1.56 29.33 1.57
C ALA A 15 0.45 29.03 2.60
N GLY A 16 -0.02 30.05 3.31
CA GLY A 16 -1.10 29.91 4.30
C GLY A 16 -2.44 29.58 3.66
N GLU A 17 -2.76 30.20 2.53
CA GLU A 17 -3.98 29.91 1.77
C GLU A 17 -3.90 28.54 1.07
N ASN A 18 -2.74 28.22 0.48
CA ASN A 18 -2.49 26.91 -0.13
C ASN A 18 -2.62 25.76 0.88
N LEU A 19 -2.14 25.97 2.11
CA LEU A 19 -2.29 24.99 3.18
C LEU A 19 -3.76 24.79 3.59
N LYS A 20 -4.57 25.85 3.63
CA LYS A 20 -6.00 25.74 3.92
C LYS A 20 -6.70 24.89 2.85
N LYS A 21 -6.47 25.20 1.57
CA LYS A 21 -6.99 24.43 0.43
C LYS A 21 -6.62 22.95 0.51
N LEU A 22 -5.35 22.64 0.84
CA LEU A 22 -4.89 21.27 1.00
C LEU A 22 -5.57 20.53 2.16
N MET A 23 -5.82 21.24 3.27
CA MET A 23 -6.45 20.67 4.46
C MET A 23 -7.96 20.45 4.28
N GLU A 24 -8.64 21.28 3.51
CA GLU A 24 -10.07 21.14 3.18
C GLU A 24 -10.41 19.85 2.44
N LYS A 25 -9.44 19.26 1.73
CA LYS A 25 -9.64 18.00 0.99
C LYS A 25 -9.57 16.73 1.85
N GLU A 26 -9.29 16.85 3.15
CA GLU A 26 -9.28 15.73 4.11
C GLU A 26 -8.45 14.52 3.66
N PHE A 27 -7.32 14.78 2.99
CA PHE A 27 -6.41 13.73 2.55
C PHE A 27 -5.78 13.01 3.73
N VAL A 28 -5.56 11.70 3.57
CA VAL A 28 -4.96 10.84 4.62
C VAL A 28 -3.62 11.40 5.11
N ARG A 29 -2.70 11.70 4.18
CA ARG A 29 -1.40 12.29 4.52
C ARG A 29 -0.76 12.96 3.30
N PRO A 30 -1.12 14.21 2.98
CA PRO A 30 -0.51 14.91 1.87
C PRO A 30 0.88 15.44 2.21
N THR A 31 1.72 15.57 1.19
CA THR A 31 3.03 16.20 1.30
C THR A 31 2.89 17.71 1.48
N LYS A 32 3.21 18.20 2.69
CA LYS A 32 2.99 19.61 3.07
C LYS A 32 3.95 20.61 2.43
N HIS A 33 5.13 20.19 1.95
CA HIS A 33 6.11 21.14 1.40
C HIS A 33 5.73 21.68 0.01
N LEU A 34 4.78 21.04 -0.68
CA LEU A 34 4.32 21.45 -2.01
C LEU A 34 3.57 22.79 -1.99
N VAL A 35 3.00 23.19 -0.84
CA VAL A 35 2.27 24.46 -0.69
C VAL A 35 3.15 25.70 -0.88
N LEU A 36 4.46 25.53 -0.80
CA LEU A 36 5.47 26.57 -0.99
C LEU A 36 5.77 26.84 -2.48
N LEU A 37 5.28 25.99 -3.38
CA LEU A 37 5.56 26.11 -4.80
C LEU A 37 4.67 27.18 -5.45
N PRO A 38 5.22 28.03 -6.33
CA PRO A 38 4.46 29.04 -7.08
C PRO A 38 3.29 28.51 -7.90
N TYR A 39 3.38 27.24 -8.33
CA TYR A 39 2.42 26.57 -9.20
C TYR A 39 1.61 25.49 -8.45
N PHE A 40 1.37 25.70 -7.14
CA PHE A 40 0.69 24.73 -6.29
C PHE A 40 -0.70 24.31 -6.81
N GLU A 41 -1.54 25.25 -7.25
CA GLU A 41 -2.90 24.93 -7.73
C GLU A 41 -2.89 24.07 -9.00
N GLU A 42 -2.00 24.38 -9.94
CA GLU A 42 -1.82 23.59 -11.17
C GLU A 42 -1.29 22.19 -10.83
N LEU A 43 -0.33 22.13 -9.90
CA LEU A 43 0.26 20.88 -9.43
C LEU A 43 -0.78 19.99 -8.77
N GLU A 44 -1.66 20.56 -7.94
CA GLU A 44 -2.69 19.82 -7.22
C GLU A 44 -3.74 19.23 -8.18
N SER A 45 -4.23 20.05 -9.12
CA SER A 45 -5.17 19.60 -10.16
C SER A 45 -4.57 18.51 -11.06
N ALA A 46 -3.28 18.66 -11.41
CA ALA A 46 -2.56 17.66 -12.19
C ALA A 46 -2.33 16.37 -11.38
N ALA A 47 -2.01 16.48 -10.09
CA ALA A 47 -1.79 15.34 -9.20
C ALA A 47 -3.06 14.49 -9.04
N ASP A 48 -4.22 15.13 -8.80
CA ASP A 48 -5.50 14.43 -8.66
C ASP A 48 -5.87 13.66 -9.94
N LYS A 49 -5.71 14.29 -11.12
CA LYS A 49 -5.95 13.64 -12.42
C LYS A 49 -4.98 12.49 -12.68
N ASN A 50 -3.70 12.69 -12.38
CA ASN A 50 -2.68 11.67 -12.57
C ASN A 50 -2.91 10.47 -11.65
N LEU A 51 -3.31 10.69 -10.39
CA LEU A 51 -3.65 9.61 -9.48
C LEU A 51 -4.82 8.78 -10.02
N GLN A 52 -5.91 9.41 -10.46
CA GLN A 52 -7.04 8.68 -11.05
C GLN A 52 -6.65 7.87 -12.29
N PHE A 53 -5.80 8.43 -13.16
CA PHE A 53 -5.26 7.71 -14.31
C PHE A 53 -4.46 6.47 -13.88
N ILE A 54 -3.56 6.62 -12.90
CA ILE A 54 -2.73 5.52 -12.37
C ILE A 54 -3.61 4.44 -11.74
N LEU A 55 -4.60 4.82 -10.93
CA LEU A 55 -5.48 3.85 -10.26
C LEU A 55 -6.33 3.05 -11.26
N ASN A 56 -6.87 3.73 -12.28
CA ASN A 56 -7.64 3.07 -13.33
C ASN A 56 -6.77 2.12 -14.15
N GLY A 57 -5.57 2.56 -14.52
CA GLY A 57 -4.59 1.73 -15.25
C GLY A 57 -4.14 0.52 -14.44
N MET A 58 -3.83 0.70 -13.16
CA MET A 58 -3.47 -0.39 -12.25
C MET A 58 -4.63 -1.39 -12.13
N THR A 59 -5.85 -0.92 -11.88
CA THR A 59 -7.02 -1.80 -11.75
C THR A 59 -7.26 -2.59 -13.03
N ALA A 60 -7.19 -1.93 -14.20
CA ALA A 60 -7.34 -2.59 -15.48
C ALA A 60 -6.25 -3.66 -15.71
N ALA A 61 -4.99 -3.36 -15.39
CA ALA A 61 -3.89 -4.30 -15.55
C ALA A 61 -4.01 -5.54 -14.65
N PHE A 62 -4.45 -5.36 -13.40
CA PHE A 62 -4.73 -6.49 -12.51
C PHE A 62 -5.93 -7.33 -12.99
N LEU A 63 -6.95 -6.69 -13.58
CA LEU A 63 -8.12 -7.38 -14.15
C LEU A 63 -7.78 -8.15 -15.43
N THR A 64 -6.93 -7.60 -16.31
CA THR A 64 -6.48 -8.26 -17.55
C THR A 64 -5.34 -9.25 -17.33
N GLU A 65 -4.88 -9.38 -16.09
CA GLU A 65 -3.76 -10.23 -15.68
C GLU A 65 -2.42 -9.87 -16.36
N ASN A 66 -2.29 -8.63 -16.84
CA ASN A 66 -1.09 -8.15 -17.51
C ASN A 66 -0.03 -7.73 -16.48
N SER A 67 0.95 -8.62 -16.24
CA SER A 67 2.01 -8.37 -15.25
C SER A 67 2.91 -7.20 -15.60
N VAL A 68 3.13 -6.92 -16.89
CA VAL A 68 3.99 -5.81 -17.33
C VAL A 68 3.33 -4.49 -17.01
N GLU A 69 2.09 -4.30 -17.46
CA GLU A 69 1.32 -3.07 -17.19
C GLU A 69 1.09 -2.87 -15.69
N ALA A 70 0.78 -3.94 -14.96
CA ALA A 70 0.58 -3.84 -13.52
C ALA A 70 1.84 -3.33 -12.81
N THR A 71 3.01 -3.79 -13.24
CA THR A 71 4.30 -3.34 -12.70
C THR A 71 4.54 -1.87 -13.04
N GLU A 72 4.30 -1.46 -14.29
CA GLU A 72 4.47 -0.06 -14.70
C GLU A 72 3.55 0.89 -13.93
N TYR A 73 2.25 0.58 -13.85
CA TYR A 73 1.30 1.41 -13.10
C TYR A 73 1.60 1.41 -11.60
N THR A 74 2.06 0.30 -11.03
CA THR A 74 2.48 0.25 -9.62
C THR A 74 3.72 1.09 -9.37
N ASP A 75 4.69 1.10 -10.28
CA ASP A 75 5.85 1.98 -10.20
C ASP A 75 5.47 3.46 -10.33
N MET A 76 4.53 3.78 -11.22
CA MET A 76 3.96 5.13 -11.31
C MET A 76 3.25 5.52 -10.01
N PHE A 77 2.49 4.61 -9.42
CA PHE A 77 1.83 4.79 -8.13
C PHE A 77 2.84 5.05 -7.01
N VAL A 78 3.90 4.25 -6.90
CA VAL A 78 4.96 4.45 -5.89
C VAL A 78 5.69 5.77 -6.10
N LYS A 79 5.94 6.18 -7.35
CA LYS A 79 6.52 7.51 -7.66
C LYS A 79 5.58 8.63 -7.22
N HIS A 80 4.28 8.50 -7.47
CA HIS A 80 3.27 9.46 -7.03
C HIS A 80 3.26 9.56 -5.49
N LEU A 81 3.24 8.43 -4.79
CA LEU A 81 3.31 8.38 -3.32
C LEU A 81 4.55 9.08 -2.75
N ARG A 82 5.71 8.95 -3.40
CA ARG A 82 6.95 9.63 -2.96
C ARG A 82 6.87 11.15 -3.14
N GLN A 83 6.20 11.62 -4.19
CA GLN A 83 6.09 13.05 -4.50
C GLN A 83 4.99 13.73 -3.69
N PHE A 84 3.79 13.16 -3.67
CA PHE A 84 2.58 13.78 -3.15
C PHE A 84 2.12 13.21 -1.79
N GLY A 85 2.72 12.10 -1.35
CA GLY A 85 2.29 11.39 -0.16
C GLY A 85 1.00 10.61 -0.40
N LEU A 86 0.23 10.39 0.66
CA LEU A 86 -1.12 9.81 0.58
C LEU A 86 -2.14 10.94 0.35
N GLN A 87 -2.01 11.61 -0.80
CA GLN A 87 -2.95 12.64 -1.27
C GLN A 87 -4.22 11.96 -1.84
N MET A 88 -4.92 11.24 -0.99
CA MET A 88 -6.16 10.54 -1.33
C MET A 88 -7.13 10.59 -0.16
N PRO A 89 -8.44 10.61 -0.40
CA PRO A 89 -9.42 10.57 0.67
C PRO A 89 -9.41 9.19 1.34
N LYS A 90 -9.87 9.15 2.60
CA LYS A 90 -9.94 7.92 3.41
C LYS A 90 -10.64 6.77 2.68
N GLU A 91 -11.75 7.05 2.00
CA GLU A 91 -12.51 6.02 1.28
C GLU A 91 -11.70 5.36 0.16
N THR A 92 -10.97 6.15 -0.63
CA THR A 92 -10.12 5.63 -1.70
C THR A 92 -8.97 4.81 -1.13
N PHE A 93 -8.38 5.26 -0.03
CA PHE A 93 -7.33 4.53 0.68
C PHE A 93 -7.82 3.14 1.16
N LEU A 94 -8.99 3.07 1.82
CA LEU A 94 -9.56 1.80 2.27
C LEU A 94 -9.95 0.88 1.10
N LYS A 95 -10.48 1.44 0.01
CA LYS A 95 -10.74 0.68 -1.23
C LYS A 95 -9.47 0.09 -1.82
N LEU A 96 -8.34 0.82 -1.76
CA LEU A 96 -7.05 0.31 -2.22
C LEU A 96 -6.50 -0.81 -1.35
N ILE A 97 -6.64 -0.71 -0.02
CA ILE A 97 -6.26 -1.80 0.89
C ILE A 97 -7.03 -3.08 0.54
N ARG A 98 -8.35 -2.95 0.37
CA ARG A 98 -9.21 -4.08 -0.04
C ARG A 98 -8.83 -4.62 -1.42
N PHE A 99 -8.53 -3.74 -2.37
CA PHE A 99 -8.07 -4.13 -3.70
C PHE A 99 -6.77 -4.96 -3.63
N PHE A 100 -5.77 -4.53 -2.87
CA PHE A 100 -4.52 -5.29 -2.72
C PHE A 100 -4.75 -6.63 -2.01
N TYR A 101 -5.62 -6.68 -1.01
CA TYR A 101 -6.03 -7.92 -0.35
C TYR A 101 -6.68 -8.91 -1.33
N GLU A 102 -7.66 -8.46 -2.11
CA GLU A 102 -8.35 -9.28 -3.10
C GLU A 102 -7.41 -9.70 -4.25
N ALA A 103 -6.51 -8.82 -4.68
CA ALA A 103 -5.49 -9.14 -5.68
C ALA A 103 -4.51 -10.22 -5.21
N LEU A 104 -4.22 -10.35 -3.91
CA LEU A 104 -3.37 -11.44 -3.42
C LEU A 104 -4.11 -12.77 -3.34
N LEU A 105 -5.42 -12.74 -3.11
CA LEU A 105 -6.23 -13.93 -2.82
C LEU A 105 -6.97 -14.50 -4.03
N ARG A 106 -6.87 -13.88 -5.20
CA ARG A 106 -7.51 -14.40 -6.40
C ARG A 106 -6.97 -15.79 -6.74
N LYS A 107 -7.87 -16.70 -7.09
CA LYS A 107 -7.52 -18.06 -7.52
C LYS A 107 -6.65 -17.97 -8.78
N ASP A 108 -5.58 -18.77 -8.81
CA ASP A 108 -4.65 -18.90 -9.94
C ASP A 108 -3.95 -17.60 -10.39
N GLN A 109 -3.83 -16.62 -9.50
CA GLN A 109 -3.17 -15.35 -9.84
C GLN A 109 -1.70 -15.54 -10.22
N ASN A 110 -1.28 -14.82 -11.26
CA ASN A 110 0.11 -14.73 -11.68
C ASN A 110 0.99 -14.25 -10.51
N ARG A 111 2.09 -14.97 -10.26
CA ARG A 111 3.08 -14.68 -9.22
C ARG A 111 3.62 -13.26 -9.31
N ASP A 112 3.91 -12.77 -10.52
CA ASP A 112 4.48 -11.44 -10.70
C ASP A 112 3.48 -10.36 -10.28
N LEU A 113 2.18 -10.59 -10.50
CA LEU A 113 1.13 -9.71 -9.98
C LEU A 113 1.06 -9.72 -8.45
N MET A 114 1.26 -10.88 -7.81
CA MET A 114 1.31 -10.96 -6.34
C MET A 114 2.48 -10.16 -5.77
N ILE A 115 3.66 -10.27 -6.38
CA ILE A 115 4.86 -9.51 -5.99
C ILE A 115 4.59 -8.01 -6.15
N THR A 116 4.05 -7.61 -7.29
CA THR A 116 3.70 -6.22 -7.58
C THR A 116 2.66 -5.66 -6.60
N ALA A 117 1.63 -6.44 -6.27
CA ALA A 117 0.65 -6.06 -5.25
C ALA A 117 1.28 -5.86 -3.87
N CYS A 118 2.11 -6.81 -3.41
CA CYS A 118 2.83 -6.69 -2.14
C CYS A 118 3.72 -5.43 -2.11
N TYR A 119 4.43 -5.16 -3.20
CA TYR A 119 5.30 -4.00 -3.31
C TYR A 119 4.52 -2.67 -3.22
N GLY A 120 3.46 -2.52 -4.03
CA GLY A 120 2.62 -1.32 -4.02
C GLY A 120 1.97 -1.09 -2.65
N PHE A 121 1.39 -2.14 -2.08
CA PHE A 121 0.76 -2.12 -0.76
C PHE A 121 1.76 -1.76 0.34
N GLY A 122 2.91 -2.43 0.39
CA GLY A 122 3.94 -2.18 1.41
C GLY A 122 4.46 -0.74 1.37
N LYS A 123 4.65 -0.15 0.17
CA LYS A 123 5.05 1.26 0.04
C LYS A 123 3.96 2.23 0.50
N MET A 124 2.70 1.93 0.19
CA MET A 124 1.56 2.72 0.65
C MET A 124 1.45 2.70 2.17
N MET A 125 1.53 1.52 2.79
CA MET A 125 1.39 1.35 4.23
C MET A 125 2.55 1.97 5.02
N LYS A 126 3.78 1.96 4.50
CA LYS A 126 4.93 2.65 5.11
C LYS A 126 4.72 4.16 5.26
N LEU A 127 3.83 4.78 4.47
CA LEU A 127 3.49 6.21 4.57
C LEU A 127 2.38 6.50 5.59
N THR A 128 1.63 5.48 6.00
CA THR A 128 0.62 5.64 7.06
C THR A 128 1.29 5.79 8.41
N ARG A 129 0.71 6.58 9.32
CA ARG A 129 1.17 6.62 10.71
C ARG A 129 0.57 5.41 11.43
N CYS A 130 1.41 4.68 12.17
CA CYS A 130 0.97 3.54 12.98
C CYS A 130 -0.25 3.92 13.83
N GLY A 131 -1.31 3.11 13.79
CA GLY A 131 -2.55 3.31 14.52
C GLY A 131 -3.54 4.34 13.92
N SER A 132 -3.28 4.90 12.73
CA SER A 132 -4.24 5.82 12.09
C SER A 132 -5.43 5.11 11.45
N PHE A 133 -5.21 3.87 11.01
CA PHE A 133 -6.23 3.00 10.43
C PHE A 133 -6.09 1.61 11.03
N GLY A 134 -7.20 0.89 11.11
CA GLY A 134 -7.19 -0.51 11.51
C GLY A 134 -8.56 -1.16 11.41
N TYR A 135 -8.80 -2.19 12.22
CA TYR A 135 -10.02 -3.02 12.19
C TYR A 135 -11.34 -2.22 12.28
N ARG A 136 -11.33 -1.04 12.92
CA ARG A 136 -12.51 -0.18 13.04
C ARG A 136 -12.93 0.46 11.72
N ASP A 137 -11.99 0.62 10.80
CA ASP A 137 -12.22 1.24 9.49
C ASP A 137 -12.49 0.20 8.40
N LEU A 138 -11.80 -0.93 8.47
CA LEU A 138 -11.93 -2.04 7.55
C LEU A 138 -11.57 -3.34 8.27
N VAL A 139 -12.44 -4.33 8.19
CA VAL A 139 -12.20 -5.68 8.72
C VAL A 139 -11.82 -6.60 7.58
N LEU A 140 -10.66 -7.25 7.69
CA LEU A 140 -10.18 -8.27 6.74
C LEU A 140 -10.07 -9.63 7.45
N ASP A 141 -10.33 -10.70 6.70
CA ASP A 141 -10.12 -12.06 7.20
C ASP A 141 -8.63 -12.42 7.09
N TRP A 142 -8.07 -12.90 8.19
CA TRP A 142 -6.66 -13.26 8.30
C TRP A 142 -6.34 -14.60 7.62
N LYS A 143 -7.30 -15.53 7.64
CA LYS A 143 -7.07 -16.93 7.28
C LYS A 143 -6.61 -17.13 5.83
N PRO A 144 -7.21 -16.48 4.81
CA PRO A 144 -6.76 -16.65 3.43
C PRO A 144 -5.33 -16.16 3.19
N VAL A 145 -4.91 -15.10 3.87
CA VAL A 145 -3.55 -14.54 3.75
C VAL A 145 -2.55 -15.46 4.45
N TYR A 146 -2.93 -16.01 5.59
CA TYR A 146 -2.14 -17.01 6.31
C TYR A 146 -1.94 -18.29 5.48
N ASP A 147 -3.01 -18.84 4.91
CA ASP A 147 -2.93 -20.02 4.03
C ASP A 147 -2.01 -19.77 2.83
N LEU A 148 -2.06 -18.58 2.24
CA LEU A 148 -1.16 -18.17 1.15
C LEU A 148 0.30 -18.13 1.62
N TYR A 149 0.55 -17.58 2.81
CA TYR A 149 1.88 -17.48 3.39
C TYR A 149 2.49 -18.85 3.67
N ILE A 150 1.74 -19.76 4.30
CA ILE A 150 2.18 -21.13 4.58
C ILE A 150 2.45 -21.90 3.28
N ARG A 151 1.65 -21.67 2.22
CA ARG A 151 1.93 -22.24 0.89
C ARG A 151 3.24 -21.72 0.30
N ALA A 152 3.53 -20.43 0.45
CA ALA A 152 4.78 -19.84 -0.02
C ALA A 152 5.98 -20.41 0.75
N LEU A 153 5.91 -20.42 2.09
CA LEU A 153 6.97 -20.95 2.97
C LEU A 153 7.29 -22.43 2.72
N ASN A 154 6.27 -23.25 2.50
CA ASN A 154 6.45 -24.68 2.21
C ASN A 154 7.00 -24.95 0.80
N GLY A 155 7.43 -23.91 0.06
CA GLY A 155 8.00 -24.04 -1.28
C GLY A 155 7.00 -24.53 -2.33
N LYS A 156 5.69 -24.48 -2.04
CA LYS A 156 4.62 -24.84 -2.98
C LYS A 156 4.41 -23.75 -4.04
N ILE A 157 4.97 -22.56 -3.82
CA ILE A 157 5.02 -21.46 -4.79
C ILE A 157 6.47 -21.25 -5.19
N LYS A 158 6.80 -21.48 -6.47
CA LYS A 158 8.13 -21.25 -7.02
C LYS A 158 8.09 -20.20 -8.13
N PRO A 159 9.09 -19.31 -8.22
CA PRO A 159 10.12 -19.02 -7.21
C PRO A 159 9.53 -18.31 -5.97
N ASP A 160 10.31 -18.27 -4.89
CA ASP A 160 9.84 -17.86 -3.57
C ASP A 160 9.32 -16.40 -3.54
N ILE A 161 8.17 -16.20 -2.91
CA ILE A 161 7.52 -14.90 -2.69
C ILE A 161 7.43 -14.53 -1.20
N SER A 162 7.93 -15.39 -0.31
CA SER A 162 7.83 -15.27 1.15
C SER A 162 8.30 -13.91 1.67
N THR A 163 9.42 -13.38 1.15
CA THR A 163 9.97 -12.07 1.53
C THR A 163 9.00 -10.92 1.24
N HIS A 164 8.33 -10.96 0.08
CA HIS A 164 7.37 -9.91 -0.31
C HIS A 164 6.07 -10.02 0.48
N LEU A 165 5.63 -11.25 0.75
CA LEU A 165 4.47 -11.50 1.61
C LEU A 165 4.73 -11.02 3.05
N ASN A 166 5.91 -11.26 3.60
CA ASN A 166 6.28 -10.76 4.94
C ASN A 166 6.13 -9.23 5.05
N GLU A 167 6.51 -8.48 4.01
CA GLU A 167 6.31 -7.02 4.00
C GLU A 167 4.84 -6.60 3.97
N ALA A 168 3.94 -7.46 3.50
CA ALA A 168 2.51 -7.19 3.38
C ALA A 168 1.67 -7.73 4.55
N ILE A 169 2.06 -8.84 5.18
CA ILE A 169 1.29 -9.45 6.28
C ILE A 169 1.23 -8.53 7.50
N ALA A 170 2.36 -7.94 7.90
CA ALA A 170 2.40 -7.04 9.05
C ALA A 170 1.48 -5.81 8.90
N PRO A 171 1.39 -5.16 7.73
CA PRO A 171 0.37 -4.14 7.53
C PRO A 171 -1.08 -4.64 7.45
N PHE A 172 -1.33 -5.87 6.97
CA PHE A 172 -2.69 -6.43 6.93
C PHE A 172 -3.25 -6.74 8.31
N SER A 173 -2.41 -7.12 9.27
CA SER A 173 -2.87 -7.46 10.62
C SER A 173 -3.51 -6.31 11.37
N LEU A 174 -3.17 -5.07 11.02
CA LEU A 174 -3.83 -3.88 11.56
C LEU A 174 -5.35 -3.88 11.31
N PHE A 175 -5.80 -4.60 10.28
CA PHE A 175 -7.20 -4.70 9.85
C PHE A 175 -7.89 -5.99 10.29
N TYR A 176 -7.22 -6.87 11.05
CA TYR A 176 -7.86 -8.07 11.58
C TYR A 176 -8.69 -7.74 12.82
N HIS A 177 -9.80 -8.47 13.00
CA HIS A 177 -10.61 -8.28 14.18
C HIS A 177 -9.83 -8.73 15.43
N PRO A 178 -9.85 -7.98 16.56
CA PRO A 178 -9.10 -8.35 17.77
C PRO A 178 -9.40 -9.77 18.29
N GLU A 179 -10.64 -10.24 18.13
CA GLU A 179 -11.05 -11.60 18.53
C GLU A 179 -10.33 -12.68 17.70
N SER A 180 -9.99 -12.38 16.45
CA SER A 180 -9.23 -13.28 15.58
C SER A 180 -7.79 -13.49 16.05
N HIS A 181 -7.23 -12.62 16.89
CA HIS A 181 -5.88 -12.79 17.42
C HIS A 181 -5.74 -14.06 18.27
N GLY A 182 -6.81 -14.46 18.98
CA GLY A 182 -6.84 -15.71 19.73
C GLY A 182 -6.75 -16.92 18.80
N GLU A 183 -7.55 -16.95 17.74
CA GLU A 183 -7.55 -18.02 16.74
C GLU A 183 -6.22 -18.11 15.99
N ILE A 184 -5.63 -16.97 15.64
CA ILE A 184 -4.30 -16.88 15.02
C ILE A 184 -3.27 -17.54 15.94
N PHE A 185 -3.27 -17.17 17.22
CA PHE A 185 -2.32 -17.69 18.20
C PHE A 185 -2.47 -19.21 18.39
N GLU A 186 -3.70 -19.70 18.53
CA GLU A 186 -3.97 -21.14 18.64
C GLU A 186 -3.50 -21.92 17.39
N THR A 187 -3.71 -21.36 16.20
CA THR A 187 -3.26 -21.97 14.94
C THR A 187 -1.74 -22.05 14.89
N LEU A 188 -1.04 -20.96 15.25
CA LEU A 188 0.43 -20.94 15.29
C LEU A 188 0.98 -21.93 16.33
N LEU A 189 0.36 -22.03 17.50
CA LEU A 189 0.75 -22.98 18.54
C LEU A 189 0.66 -24.44 18.08
N GLN A 190 -0.36 -24.78 17.28
CA GLN A 190 -0.53 -26.13 16.73
C GLN A 190 0.54 -26.49 15.69
N GLU A 191 1.11 -25.50 15.02
CA GLU A 191 2.14 -25.68 13.98
C GLU A 191 3.57 -25.68 14.52
N ILE A 192 3.82 -25.15 15.73
CA ILE A 192 5.12 -25.28 16.40
C ILE A 192 5.37 -26.75 16.75
N THR A 193 6.24 -27.39 15.98
CA THR A 193 6.91 -28.61 16.42
C THR A 193 8.01 -28.22 17.41
N ILE A 194 7.77 -28.49 18.70
CA ILE A 194 8.76 -28.28 19.76
C ILE A 194 10.06 -29.00 19.37
N GLY A 195 11.13 -28.23 19.16
CA GLY A 195 12.47 -28.74 18.82
C GLY A 195 12.97 -28.45 17.40
N SER A 196 12.18 -27.82 16.52
CA SER A 196 12.67 -27.31 15.23
C SER A 196 13.05 -25.83 15.32
N TYR A 197 14.35 -25.54 15.22
CA TYR A 197 14.92 -24.18 15.23
C TYR A 197 14.27 -23.26 14.18
N ILE A 198 13.92 -23.80 13.01
CA ILE A 198 13.35 -23.05 11.88
C ILE A 198 11.94 -22.53 12.20
N TYR A 199 11.12 -23.32 12.87
CA TYR A 199 9.75 -22.90 13.26
C TYR A 199 9.76 -21.99 14.51
N MET A 200 10.79 -22.07 15.36
CA MET A 200 10.98 -21.13 16.48
C MET A 200 11.39 -19.71 16.03
N GLU A 201 12.26 -19.57 15.03
CA GLU A 201 12.58 -18.24 14.47
C GLU A 201 11.36 -17.61 13.76
N GLN A 202 10.52 -18.42 13.12
CA GLN A 202 9.26 -17.97 12.51
C GLN A 202 8.27 -17.46 13.57
N PHE A 203 8.23 -18.09 14.74
CA PHE A 203 7.37 -17.66 15.85
C PHE A 203 7.78 -16.30 16.41
N MET A 204 9.09 -16.02 16.56
CA MET A 204 9.57 -14.71 17.05
C MET A 204 9.28 -13.54 16.10
N LEU A 205 9.17 -13.79 14.79
CA LEU A 205 8.73 -12.75 13.83
C LEU A 205 7.23 -12.46 13.95
N VAL A 206 6.45 -13.40 14.47
CA VAL A 206 5.00 -13.28 14.70
C VAL A 206 4.66 -12.80 16.13
N GLU A 207 5.62 -12.78 17.06
CA GLU A 207 5.43 -12.14 18.38
C GLU A 207 5.46 -10.60 18.34
N PHE A 208 5.77 -10.00 17.18
CA PHE A 208 5.71 -8.54 16.99
C PHE A 208 4.35 -8.04 16.45
N PHE A 209 3.33 -8.89 16.38
CA PHE A 209 1.94 -8.53 16.04
C PHE A 209 1.18 -7.91 17.23
#